data_AF-A0A2D4XCY4-F1
#
_entry.id   AF-A0A2D4XCY4-F1
#
_cell.length_a   1.000
_cell.length_b   1.000
_cell.length_c   1.000
_cell.angle_alpha   90.00
_cell.angle_beta   90.00
_cell.angle_gamma   90.00
#
_symmetry.space_group_name_H-M   'P 1'
#
loop_
_entity.id
_entity.type
_entity.pdbx_description
1 polymer ?
#
loop_
_entity_poly.entity_id
_entity_poly.type
_entity_poly.pdbx_seq_one_letter_code
_entity_poly.pdbx_strand_id
1 'polypeptide(L)'
;MPVCRLCKQNYPQAQFITGNGPRYQVCSRCGVENGLADPEDTPQFYSDEILNARLSLYTRRHLPWVSVLVGWFLFISIGRGIELWSGLFFGVLAISTMIVPVLHFMGATRFQAELSRITP
;
A
#
# COMPACT_ATOMS: atom_id res chain seq x y z
N MET A 1 11.06 5.85 21.06
CA MET A 1 10.59 4.68 20.30
C MET A 1 11.51 3.51 20.67
N PRO A 2 10.98 2.31 20.97
CA PRO A 2 11.77 1.15 21.39
C PRO A 2 12.58 0.55 20.23
N VAL A 3 13.75 0.01 20.57
CA VAL A 3 14.62 -0.68 19.62
C VAL A 3 14.51 -2.18 19.87
N CYS A 4 14.37 -2.96 18.79
CA CYS A 4 14.39 -4.42 18.90
C CYS A 4 15.81 -4.91 19.22
N ARG A 5 15.95 -5.78 20.23
CA ARG A 5 17.26 -6.30 20.66
C ARG A 5 17.96 -7.19 19.62
N LEU A 6 17.21 -7.84 18.74
CA LEU A 6 17.72 -8.80 17.75
C LEU A 6 18.11 -8.09 16.44
N CYS A 7 17.17 -7.41 15.78
CA CYS A 7 17.44 -6.72 14.52
C CYS A 7 17.98 -5.29 14.67
N LYS A 8 18.00 -4.73 15.89
CA LYS A 8 18.50 -3.37 16.21
C LYS A 8 17.80 -2.25 15.45
N GLN A 9 16.63 -2.51 14.87
CA GLN A 9 15.79 -1.52 14.21
C GLN A 9 14.76 -0.93 15.19
N ASN A 10 14.30 0.27 14.86
CA ASN A 10 13.34 1.02 15.65
C ASN A 10 11.92 0.81 15.10
N TYR A 11 10.99 0.42 15.97
CA TYR A 11 9.59 0.15 15.60
C TYR A 11 8.63 0.81 16.59
N PRO A 12 7.37 1.07 16.21
CA PRO A 12 6.35 1.46 17.17
C PRO A 12 6.13 0.36 18.22
N GLN A 13 5.81 0.75 19.46
CA GLN A 13 5.59 -0.17 20.58
C GLN A 13 4.56 -1.27 20.27
N ALA A 14 3.58 -0.97 19.42
CA ALA A 14 2.57 -1.94 18.99
C ALA A 14 3.16 -3.17 18.27
N GLN A 15 4.32 -3.07 17.63
CA GLN A 15 4.94 -4.19 16.90
C GLN A 15 5.80 -5.11 17.78
N PHE A 16 5.84 -4.89 19.11
CA PHE A 16 6.60 -5.72 20.03
C PHE A 16 5.74 -6.86 20.58
N ILE A 17 6.34 -8.04 20.73
CA ILE A 17 5.66 -9.15 21.39
C ILE A 17 5.51 -8.86 22.88
N THR A 18 4.37 -9.24 23.45
CA THR A 18 4.14 -9.12 24.90
C THR A 18 4.83 -10.27 25.62
N GLY A 19 5.53 -9.95 26.71
CA GLY A 19 6.16 -10.96 27.55
C GLY A 19 7.44 -10.48 28.24
N ASN A 20 7.82 -11.19 29.29
CA ASN A 20 9.02 -10.94 30.06
C ASN A 20 10.15 -11.91 29.68
N GLY A 21 11.39 -11.56 30.03
CA GLY A 21 12.57 -12.41 29.80
C GLY A 21 12.97 -12.45 28.32
N PRO A 22 13.00 -13.63 27.66
CA PRO A 22 13.46 -13.76 26.28
C PRO A 22 12.53 -13.09 25.26
N ARG A 23 11.32 -12.68 25.65
CA ARG A 23 10.37 -11.93 24.80
C ARG A 23 10.51 -10.40 24.92
N TYR A 24 11.25 -9.91 25.92
CA TYR A 24 11.35 -8.48 26.20
C TYR A 24 12.09 -7.72 25.09
N GLN A 25 11.49 -6.61 24.62
CA GLN A 25 12.03 -5.75 23.56
C GLN A 25 12.36 -6.49 22.25
N VAL A 26 11.53 -7.46 21.87
CA VAL A 26 11.63 -8.18 20.60
C VAL A 26 10.44 -7.80 19.70
N CYS A 27 10.70 -7.46 18.44
CA CYS A 27 9.62 -7.22 17.47
C CYS A 27 8.93 -8.54 17.08
N SER A 28 7.67 -8.47 16.65
CA SER A 28 6.87 -9.64 16.23
C SER A 28 7.59 -10.54 15.23
N ARG A 29 8.27 -9.95 14.23
CA ARG A 29 9.03 -10.71 13.23
C ARG A 29 10.19 -11.51 13.81
N CYS A 30 11.08 -10.87 14.57
CA CYS A 30 12.19 -11.58 15.21
C CYS A 30 11.68 -12.58 16.26
N GLY A 31 10.54 -12.30 16.90
CA GLY A 31 9.87 -13.20 17.82
C GLY A 31 9.46 -14.51 17.15
N VAL A 32 8.83 -14.42 15.98
CA VAL A 32 8.42 -15.60 15.18
C VAL A 32 9.63 -16.32 14.60
N GLU A 33 10.57 -15.60 13.97
CA GLU A 33 11.76 -16.20 13.32
C GLU A 33 12.66 -16.97 14.31
N ASN A 34 12.71 -16.54 15.58
CA ASN A 34 13.52 -17.19 16.62
C ASN A 34 12.70 -18.16 17.49
N GLY A 35 11.46 -18.48 17.12
CA GLY A 35 10.59 -19.40 17.87
C GLY A 35 10.19 -18.90 19.27
N LEU A 36 10.30 -17.59 19.51
CA LEU A 36 9.94 -16.96 20.78
C LEU A 36 8.42 -16.77 20.90
N ALA A 37 7.71 -16.64 19.79
CA ALA A 37 6.26 -16.50 19.74
C ALA A 37 5.70 -17.21 18.49
N ASP A 38 4.48 -17.72 18.60
CA ASP A 38 3.78 -18.34 17.48
C ASP A 38 3.20 -17.26 16.54
N PRO A 39 3.24 -17.44 15.21
CA PRO A 39 2.54 -16.57 14.26
C PRO A 39 1.06 -16.35 14.62
N GLU A 40 0.38 -17.38 15.14
CA GLU A 40 -1.05 -17.31 15.48
C GLU A 40 -1.31 -16.48 16.75
N ASP A 41 -0.35 -16.49 17.69
CA ASP A 41 -0.42 -15.74 18.96
C ASP A 41 0.05 -14.28 18.82
N THR A 42 0.47 -13.87 17.62
CA THR A 42 1.02 -12.54 17.37
C THR A 42 0.22 -11.77 16.33
N PRO A 43 -0.90 -11.11 16.70
CA PRO A 43 -1.70 -10.31 15.76
C PRO A 43 -0.93 -9.12 15.17
N GLN A 44 0.20 -8.75 15.80
CA GLN A 44 1.12 -7.71 15.37
C GLN A 44 2.15 -8.21 14.34
N PHE A 45 2.14 -9.51 14.01
CA PHE A 45 3.00 -10.09 13.00
C PHE A 45 2.47 -9.77 11.61
N TYR A 46 3.25 -8.96 10.90
CA TYR A 46 2.92 -8.55 9.55
C TYR A 46 3.58 -9.52 8.57
N SER A 47 2.83 -10.56 8.17
CA SER A 47 3.31 -11.56 7.23
C SER A 47 3.46 -10.99 5.81
N ASP A 48 4.28 -11.65 4.98
CA ASP A 48 4.45 -11.28 3.58
C ASP A 48 3.13 -11.38 2.80
N GLU A 49 2.21 -12.24 3.22
CA GLU A 49 0.87 -12.36 2.65
C GLU A 49 0.02 -11.10 2.91
N ILE A 50 0.02 -10.59 4.14
CA ILE A 50 -0.68 -9.35 4.52
C ILE A 50 -0.03 -8.16 3.79
N LEU A 51 1.29 -8.15 3.68
CA LEU A 51 2.03 -7.14 2.92
C LEU A 51 1.62 -7.11 1.46
N ASN A 52 1.63 -8.26 0.80
CA ASN A 52 1.23 -8.38 -0.61
C ASN A 52 -0.24 -8.03 -0.80
N ALA A 53 -1.13 -8.45 0.10
CA ALA A 53 -2.55 -8.11 0.07
C ALA A 53 -2.76 -6.59 0.14
N ARG A 54 -2.12 -5.91 1.10
CA ARG A 54 -2.16 -4.45 1.19
C ARG A 54 -1.57 -3.77 -0.04
N LEU A 55 -0.40 -4.21 -0.50
CA LEU A 55 0.24 -3.62 -1.68
C LEU A 55 -0.67 -3.73 -2.90
N SER A 56 -1.29 -4.89 -3.11
CA SER A 56 -2.22 -5.10 -4.22
C SER A 56 -3.46 -4.19 -4.14
N LEU A 57 -3.98 -3.97 -2.94
CA LEU A 57 -5.11 -3.08 -2.67
C LEU A 57 -4.76 -1.62 -3.01
N TYR A 58 -3.63 -1.12 -2.50
CA TYR A 58 -3.16 0.24 -2.78
C TYR A 58 -2.82 0.43 -4.27
N THR A 59 -2.21 -0.57 -4.89
CA THR A 59 -1.87 -0.55 -6.31
C THR A 59 -3.13 -0.40 -7.15
N ARG A 60 -4.16 -1.23 -6.94
CA ARG A 60 -5.44 -1.14 -7.67
C ARG A 60 -6.11 0.22 -7.50
N ARG A 61 -6.00 0.81 -6.31
CA ARG A 61 -6.59 2.11 -5.98
C ARG A 61 -5.89 3.27 -6.68
N HIS A 62 -4.58 3.22 -6.83
CA HIS A 62 -3.76 4.32 -7.37
C HIS A 62 -3.41 4.12 -8.86
N LEU A 63 -3.59 2.93 -9.41
CA LEU A 63 -3.35 2.64 -10.83
C LEU A 63 -4.03 3.63 -11.79
N PRO A 64 -5.30 4.01 -11.60
CA PRO A 64 -5.97 4.95 -12.51
C PRO A 64 -5.37 6.37 -12.46
N TRP A 65 -4.81 6.78 -11.31
CA TRP A 65 -4.08 8.05 -11.21
C TRP A 65 -2.77 8.00 -11.98
N VAL A 66 -2.03 6.91 -11.82
CA VAL A 66 -0.77 6.70 -12.54
C VAL A 66 -1.01 6.66 -14.04
N SER A 67 -2.07 5.98 -14.53
CA SER A 67 -2.37 5.93 -15.96
C SER A 67 -2.71 7.30 -16.54
N VAL A 68 -3.46 8.14 -15.83
CA VAL A 68 -3.73 9.53 -16.25
C VAL A 68 -2.44 10.35 -16.29
N LEU A 69 -1.60 10.28 -15.25
CA LEU A 69 -0.32 11.00 -15.21
C LEU A 69 0.62 10.59 -16.35
N VAL A 70 0.78 9.29 -16.57
CA VAL A 70 1.59 8.77 -17.69
C VAL A 70 0.99 9.17 -19.02
N GLY A 71 -0.33 9.14 -19.16
CA GLY A 71 -1.03 9.58 -20.36
C GLY A 71 -0.76 11.05 -20.69
N TRP A 72 -0.85 11.95 -19.70
CA TRP A 72 -0.49 13.35 -19.86
C TRP A 72 0.99 13.55 -20.20
N PHE A 73 1.87 12.81 -19.54
CA PHE A 73 3.30 12.87 -19.82
C PHE A 73 3.61 12.49 -21.28
N LEU A 74 3.02 11.39 -21.76
CA LEU A 74 3.16 10.94 -23.15
C LEU A 74 2.57 11.95 -24.15
N PHE A 75 1.41 12.53 -23.83
CA PHE A 75 0.78 13.55 -24.68
C PHE A 75 1.64 14.79 -24.85
N ILE A 76 2.24 15.28 -23.74
CA ILE A 76 3.10 16.47 -23.75
C ILE A 76 4.41 16.18 -24.49
N SER A 77 4.97 14.98 -24.32
CA SER A 77 6.27 14.59 -24.88
C SER A 77 6.20 14.32 -26.39
N ILE A 78 5.23 13.51 -26.85
CA ILE A 78 5.21 12.96 -28.22
C ILE A 78 3.89 13.30 -28.95
N GLY A 79 2.79 13.48 -28.21
CA GLY A 79 1.44 13.51 -28.76
C GLY A 79 1.01 14.75 -29.56
N ARG A 80 1.86 15.77 -29.68
CA ARG A 80 1.51 17.06 -30.32
C ARG A 80 1.73 17.13 -31.84
N GLY A 81 2.38 16.13 -32.44
CA GLY A 81 2.83 16.19 -33.84
C GLY A 81 1.82 15.74 -34.90
N ILE A 82 0.67 15.16 -34.52
CA ILE A 82 -0.30 14.56 -35.46
C ILE A 82 -1.71 15.09 -35.14
N GLU A 83 -2.27 15.93 -36.03
CA GLU A 83 -3.50 16.70 -35.77
C GLU A 83 -4.70 15.83 -35.32
N LEU A 84 -5.02 14.76 -36.05
CA LEU A 84 -6.17 13.87 -35.73
C LEU A 84 -5.96 13.03 -34.46
N TRP A 85 -4.74 12.53 -34.24
CA TRP A 85 -4.43 11.72 -33.06
C TRP A 85 -4.33 12.56 -31.79
N SER A 86 -3.84 13.80 -31.90
CA SER A 86 -3.69 14.70 -30.76
C SER A 86 -5.04 15.10 -30.15
N GLY A 87 -6.05 15.35 -30.98
CA GLY A 87 -7.38 15.76 -30.52
C GLY A 87 -8.15 14.65 -29.79
N LEU A 88 -8.18 13.44 -30.38
CA LEU A 88 -8.84 12.29 -29.75
C LEU A 88 -8.15 11.88 -28.44
N PHE A 89 -6.82 11.81 -28.45
CA PHE A 89 -6.06 11.45 -27.25
C PHE A 89 -6.24 12.49 -26.13
N PHE A 90 -6.24 13.78 -26.48
CA PHE A 90 -6.56 14.86 -25.55
C PHE A 90 -7.97 14.72 -24.97
N GLY A 91 -8.97 14.42 -25.80
CA GLY A 91 -10.35 14.21 -25.34
C GLY A 91 -10.47 13.09 -24.31
N VAL A 92 -9.84 11.94 -24.57
CA VAL A 92 -9.83 10.80 -23.63
C VAL A 92 -9.08 11.17 -22.33
N LEU A 93 -7.95 11.88 -22.43
CA LEU A 93 -7.22 12.34 -21.25
C LEU A 93 -8.03 13.34 -20.42
N ALA A 94 -8.70 14.29 -21.06
CA ALA A 94 -9.55 15.26 -20.38
C ALA A 94 -10.70 14.56 -19.64
N ILE A 95 -11.40 13.64 -20.31
CA ILE A 95 -12.49 12.86 -19.71
C ILE A 95 -11.97 11.99 -18.55
N SER A 96 -10.87 11.25 -18.74
CA SER A 96 -10.31 10.40 -17.70
C SER A 96 -9.83 11.21 -16.48
N THR A 97 -9.28 12.40 -16.69
CA THR A 97 -8.89 13.31 -15.60
C THR A 97 -10.07 13.77 -14.74
N MET A 98 -11.28 13.82 -15.33
CA MET A 98 -12.50 14.14 -14.59
C MET A 98 -13.14 12.90 -13.93
N ILE A 99 -13.13 11.75 -14.61
CA ILE A 99 -13.74 10.51 -14.11
C ILE A 99 -12.92 9.87 -12.98
N VAL A 100 -11.59 9.87 -13.07
CA VAL A 100 -10.71 9.20 -12.09
C VAL A 100 -10.90 9.74 -10.66
N PRO A 101 -10.95 11.07 -10.41
CA PRO A 101 -11.28 11.61 -9.09
C PRO A 101 -12.65 11.15 -8.59
N VAL A 102 -13.68 11.16 -9.45
CA VAL A 102 -15.03 10.73 -9.08
C VAL A 102 -15.04 9.27 -8.62
N LEU A 103 -14.46 8.38 -9.41
CA LEU A 103 -14.33 6.96 -9.05
C LEU A 103 -13.47 6.76 -7.79
N HIS A 104 -12.45 7.59 -7.62
CA HIS A 104 -11.66 7.61 -6.40
C HIS A 104 -12.57 7.93 -5.20
N PHE A 105 -13.28 9.05 -5.18
CA PHE A 105 -14.16 9.37 -4.04
C PHE A 105 -15.23 8.30 -3.78
N MET A 106 -15.90 7.81 -4.81
CA MET A 106 -16.95 6.78 -4.67
C MET A 106 -16.42 5.46 -4.09
N GLY A 107 -15.19 5.07 -4.43
CA GLY A 107 -14.58 3.83 -3.94
C GLY A 107 -13.94 3.91 -2.54
N ALA A 108 -14.00 5.07 -1.87
CA ALA A 108 -13.28 5.28 -0.60
C ALA A 108 -13.79 4.38 0.54
N THR A 109 -15.10 4.22 0.66
CA THR A 109 -15.72 3.38 1.71
C THR A 109 -15.37 1.91 1.53
N ARG A 110 -15.46 1.40 0.30
CA ARG A 110 -15.07 0.04 -0.05
C ARG A 110 -13.58 -0.22 0.23
N PHE A 111 -12.72 0.74 -0.10
CA PHE A 111 -11.28 0.64 0.18
C PHE A 111 -11.00 0.52 1.68
N GLN A 112 -11.65 1.34 2.51
CA GLN A 112 -11.48 1.26 3.96
C GLN A 112 -11.98 -0.08 4.54
N ALA A 113 -13.11 -0.58 4.03
CA ALA A 113 -13.63 -1.89 4.45
C ALA A 113 -12.71 -3.05 4.06
N GLU A 114 -12.13 -3.02 2.85
CA GLU A 114 -11.15 -4.04 2.42
C GLU A 114 -9.84 -3.90 3.21
N LEU A 115 -9.40 -2.68 3.53
CA LEU A 115 -8.19 -2.43 4.33
C LEU A 115 -8.36 -2.92 5.79
N SER A 116 -9.52 -2.67 6.42
CA SER A 116 -9.81 -3.17 7.77
C SER A 116 -9.98 -4.68 7.81
N ARG A 117 -10.29 -5.32 6.69
CA ARG A 117 -10.34 -6.78 6.60
C ARG A 117 -8.93 -7.39 6.50
N ILE A 118 -8.01 -6.73 5.79
CA ILE A 118 -6.63 -7.22 5.59
C ILE A 118 -5.75 -6.92 6.81
N THR A 119 -6.02 -5.81 7.51
CA THR A 119 -5.28 -5.48 8.73
C THR A 119 -6.05 -5.95 9.95
N PRO A 120 -5.49 -6.87 10.76
CA PRO A 120 -6.06 -7.20 12.07
C PRO A 120 -6.04 -6.02 13.04
#